data_AF-A0AAU8FIY2-F1
#
_entry.id   AF-A0AAU8FIY2-F1
#
_cell.length_a   1.000
_cell.length_b   1.000
_cell.length_c   1.000
_cell.angle_alpha   90.00
_cell.angle_beta   90.00
_cell.angle_gamma   90.00
#
_symmetry.space_group_name_H-M   'P 1'
#
loop_
_entity.id
_entity.type
_entity.pdbx_description
1 polymer ?
#
loop_
_entity_poly.entity_id
_entity_poly.type
_entity_poly.pdbx_seq_one_letter_code
_entity_poly.pdbx_strand_id
1 'polypeptide(L)'
;MKRLYHILLIVLIAFCTHCKNHDELNILDKEGLNLYWHHVADVDRGRYLLMSFTNSHRSTNRAEYKFEYNIQGQVIDVRLVEKIDKGKCPVYPMPQGDECQSRGDIYIRENELSKGTYQFRLQTGDNVVTSDLIVGQNQYELKVPVNPYFTNSIPFVYAIPKNIVYGSIRYYGKENELFAKALIDDLTKTGLKPATVPLHPYRHLPENSQTHLAKSFWEPDGYSINLLFSWDGSFKQVSEICKKHFEQSKKQLGIGLYNSNFMEQVTGEQYGTFSAYLR
;
A
#
# COMPACT_ATOMS: atom_id res chain seq x y z
N MET A 1 -44.64 16.93 47.34
CA MET A 1 -43.15 16.83 47.30
C MET A 1 -42.61 15.76 46.34
N LYS A 2 -43.19 14.55 46.21
CA LYS A 2 -42.67 13.51 45.29
C LYS A 2 -42.69 13.86 43.79
N ARG A 3 -43.66 14.66 43.32
CA ARG A 3 -43.74 15.10 41.91
C ARG A 3 -42.67 16.12 41.50
N LEU A 4 -42.19 16.96 42.41
CA LEU A 4 -41.10 17.90 42.11
C LEU A 4 -39.77 17.15 41.93
N TYR A 5 -39.53 16.09 42.71
CA TYR A 5 -38.33 15.27 42.59
C TYR A 5 -38.24 14.51 41.26
N HIS A 6 -39.36 14.06 40.70
CA HIS A 6 -39.35 13.37 39.40
C HIS A 6 -39.10 14.33 38.22
N ILE A 7 -39.62 15.56 38.28
CA ILE A 7 -39.34 16.57 37.25
C ILE A 7 -37.86 17.00 37.32
N LEU A 8 -37.31 17.17 38.53
CA LEU A 8 -35.88 17.51 38.70
C LEU A 8 -34.96 16.40 38.17
N LEU A 9 -35.31 15.13 38.37
CA LEU A 9 -34.51 13.98 37.92
C LEU A 9 -34.50 13.85 36.38
N ILE A 10 -35.64 14.10 35.72
CA ILE A 10 -35.74 14.04 34.25
C ILE A 10 -34.95 15.19 33.60
N VAL A 11 -34.93 16.37 34.22
CA VAL A 11 -34.12 17.51 33.74
C VAL A 11 -32.61 17.26 33.93
N LEU A 12 -32.21 16.59 35.02
CA LEU A 12 -30.80 16.21 35.25
C LEU A 12 -30.31 15.13 34.27
N ILE A 13 -31.15 14.15 33.92
CA ILE A 13 -30.78 13.13 32.93
C ILE A 13 -30.68 13.75 31.52
N ALA A 14 -31.56 14.70 31.18
CA ALA A 14 -31.48 15.43 29.91
C ALA A 14 -30.21 16.31 29.81
N PHE A 15 -29.71 16.86 30.93
CA PHE A 15 -28.45 17.58 31.00
C PHE A 15 -27.20 16.68 30.92
N CYS A 16 -27.28 15.43 31.41
CA CYS A 16 -26.18 14.46 31.27
C CYS A 16 -26.12 13.78 29.90
N THR A 17 -27.20 13.84 29.11
CA THR A 17 -27.19 13.40 27.69
C THR A 17 -26.96 14.54 26.71
N HIS A 18 -26.78 15.77 27.20
CA HIS A 18 -26.41 16.90 26.37
C HIS A 18 -24.91 16.86 26.09
N CYS A 19 -24.61 16.25 24.95
CA CYS A 19 -23.50 16.62 24.08
C CYS A 19 -22.11 16.64 24.73
N LYS A 20 -21.40 15.52 24.60
CA LYS A 20 -20.11 15.64 23.90
C LYS A 20 -20.46 16.07 22.47
N ASN A 21 -20.72 17.37 22.29
CA ASN A 21 -20.37 17.98 21.02
C ASN A 21 -18.90 17.63 20.89
N HIS A 22 -18.58 16.75 19.95
CA HIS A 22 -17.25 16.78 19.38
C HIS A 22 -17.08 18.24 19.00
N ASP A 23 -16.37 19.01 19.84
CA ASP A 23 -15.93 20.35 19.51
C ASP A 23 -15.53 20.27 18.05
N GLU A 24 -16.19 21.07 17.21
CA GLU A 24 -15.88 21.20 15.79
C GLU A 24 -14.38 21.40 15.73
N LEU A 25 -13.76 20.27 15.43
CA LEU A 25 -12.39 20.04 15.77
C LEU A 25 -11.73 20.86 14.68
N ASN A 26 -11.23 22.03 15.04
CA ASN A 26 -10.58 22.93 14.11
C ASN A 26 -9.19 22.32 13.81
N ILE A 27 -9.21 21.13 13.19
CA ILE A 27 -8.11 20.16 13.20
C ILE A 27 -6.94 20.67 12.36
N LEU A 28 -7.20 21.54 11.39
CA LEU A 28 -6.23 21.95 10.39
C LEU A 28 -6.69 23.23 9.67
N ASP A 29 -6.53 24.38 10.34
CA ASP A 29 -7.01 25.63 9.74
C ASP A 29 -5.99 26.33 8.83
N LYS A 30 -4.70 25.94 8.87
CA LYS A 30 -3.64 26.67 8.11
C LYS A 30 -2.52 25.84 7.49
N GLU A 31 -2.28 24.61 7.94
CA GLU A 31 -1.04 23.89 7.55
C GLU A 31 -1.14 23.16 6.21
N GLY A 32 -2.36 22.96 5.68
CA GLY A 32 -2.62 22.22 4.45
C GLY A 32 -2.18 20.74 4.51
N LEU A 33 -2.67 19.95 3.56
CA LEU A 33 -2.27 18.56 3.37
C LEU A 33 -1.67 18.33 1.99
N ASN A 34 -0.64 17.50 1.94
CA ASN A 34 -0.09 16.95 0.72
C ASN A 34 -0.39 15.46 0.65
N LEU A 35 -0.90 15.00 -0.49
CA LEU A 35 -1.17 13.60 -0.75
C LEU A 35 0.04 12.93 -1.40
N TYR A 36 0.49 11.86 -0.77
CA TYR A 36 1.25 10.80 -1.44
C TYR A 36 0.36 9.57 -1.61
N TRP A 37 0.31 8.98 -2.80
CA TRP A 37 -0.54 7.82 -3.04
C TRP A 37 0.05 6.89 -4.11
N HIS A 38 -0.32 5.61 -4.02
CA HIS A 38 0.06 4.58 -4.98
C HIS A 38 -0.81 3.33 -4.79
N HIS A 39 -0.78 2.43 -5.77
CA HIS A 39 -1.44 1.13 -5.71
C HIS A 39 -0.53 0.10 -5.03
N VAL A 40 -1.10 -0.66 -4.11
CA VAL A 40 -0.41 -1.64 -3.27
C VAL A 40 -1.25 -2.91 -3.20
N ALA A 41 -0.61 -4.01 -2.84
CA ALA A 41 -1.31 -5.15 -2.27
C ALA A 41 -0.63 -5.60 -0.97
N ASP A 42 -1.40 -6.15 -0.04
CA ASP A 42 -0.89 -6.80 1.17
C ASP A 42 -1.72 -8.05 1.49
N VAL A 43 -1.18 -8.92 2.36
CA VAL A 43 -1.78 -10.23 2.64
C VAL A 43 -3.13 -10.12 3.35
N ASP A 44 -3.34 -9.06 4.12
CA ASP A 44 -4.54 -8.85 4.93
C ASP A 44 -5.67 -8.19 4.13
N ARG A 45 -5.34 -7.19 3.31
CA ARG A 45 -6.28 -6.30 2.60
C ARG A 45 -6.44 -6.66 1.14
N GLY A 46 -5.56 -7.48 0.57
CA GLY A 46 -5.48 -7.66 -0.88
C GLY A 46 -5.03 -6.38 -1.55
N ARG A 47 -5.67 -6.04 -2.68
CA ARG A 47 -5.27 -4.90 -3.55
C ARG A 47 -6.03 -3.62 -3.19
N TYR A 48 -5.32 -2.50 -3.03
CA TYR A 48 -5.90 -1.22 -2.63
C TYR A 48 -5.07 -0.02 -3.10
N LEU A 49 -5.68 1.16 -3.06
CA LEU A 49 -5.00 2.45 -3.14
C LEU A 49 -4.61 2.88 -1.72
N LEU A 50 -3.31 3.03 -1.48
CA LEU A 50 -2.79 3.70 -0.29
C LEU A 50 -2.80 5.20 -0.54
N MET A 51 -3.52 5.95 0.28
CA MET A 51 -3.52 7.41 0.27
C MET A 51 -2.98 7.90 1.61
N SER A 52 -1.79 8.47 1.59
CA SER A 52 -1.05 8.99 2.74
C SER A 52 -1.08 10.51 2.71
N PHE A 53 -1.84 11.11 3.63
CA PHE A 53 -1.92 12.56 3.80
C PHE A 53 -0.87 13.02 4.78
N THR A 54 -0.12 14.05 4.40
CA THR A 54 0.96 14.61 5.21
C THR A 54 0.81 16.12 5.32
N ASN A 55 1.38 16.75 6.34
CA ASN A 55 1.41 18.21 6.44
C ASN A 55 2.16 18.83 5.25
N SER A 56 1.59 19.86 4.61
CA SER A 56 2.23 20.57 3.50
C SER A 56 3.40 21.46 3.94
N HIS A 57 3.39 21.89 5.20
CA HIS A 57 4.43 22.74 5.78
C HIS A 57 5.20 22.03 6.89
N ARG A 58 6.50 22.34 7.02
CA ARG A 58 7.32 21.85 8.14
C ARG A 58 6.67 22.27 9.46
N SER A 59 6.46 21.30 10.35
CA SER A 59 6.02 21.55 11.71
C SER A 59 7.19 21.36 12.67
N THR A 60 7.06 21.87 13.88
CA THR A 60 7.99 21.59 15.00
C THR A 60 7.47 20.48 15.89
N ASN A 61 6.20 20.11 15.74
CA ASN A 61 5.57 18.97 16.39
C ASN A 61 5.20 17.91 15.35
N ARG A 62 5.23 16.66 15.79
CA ARG A 62 4.70 15.54 15.02
C ARG A 62 3.27 15.29 15.45
N ALA A 63 2.38 15.08 14.49
CA ALA A 63 1.04 14.60 14.74
C ALA A 63 0.75 13.33 13.95
N GLU A 64 -0.16 12.53 14.48
CA GLU A 64 -0.81 11.44 13.75
C GLU A 64 -2.21 11.91 13.35
N TYR A 65 -2.54 11.77 12.07
CA TYR A 65 -3.86 12.10 11.54
C TYR A 65 -4.72 10.85 11.45
N LYS A 66 -5.96 10.93 11.94
CA LYS A 66 -6.96 9.87 11.79
C LYS A 66 -8.00 10.29 10.80
N PHE A 67 -8.11 9.53 9.72
CA PHE A 67 -9.10 9.74 8.68
C PHE A 67 -10.15 8.64 8.72
N GLU A 68 -11.39 9.04 8.46
CA GLU A 68 -12.47 8.13 8.08
C GLU A 68 -12.77 8.34 6.60
N TYR A 69 -13.18 7.27 5.90
CA TYR A 69 -13.67 7.40 4.55
C TYR A 69 -14.93 6.57 4.33
N ASN A 70 -15.74 7.01 3.38
CA ASN A 70 -16.95 6.33 2.94
C ASN A 70 -17.15 6.52 1.44
N ILE A 71 -17.74 5.52 0.79
CA ILE A 71 -18.02 5.54 -0.64
C ILE A 71 -19.53 5.35 -0.84
N GLN A 72 -20.18 6.35 -1.44
CA GLN A 72 -21.60 6.32 -1.76
C GLN A 72 -21.79 6.65 -3.24
N GLY A 73 -22.10 5.63 -4.03
CA GLY A 73 -22.17 5.76 -5.48
C GLY A 73 -20.83 6.21 -6.06
N GLN A 74 -20.81 7.36 -6.73
CA GLN A 74 -19.61 7.96 -7.33
C GLN A 74 -19.03 9.08 -6.45
N VAL A 75 -19.28 9.06 -5.14
CA VAL A 75 -18.72 10.03 -4.19
C VAL A 75 -17.87 9.28 -3.16
N ILE A 76 -16.63 9.74 -2.98
CA ILE A 76 -15.69 9.29 -1.95
C ILE A 76 -15.53 10.45 -0.99
N ASP A 77 -16.07 10.32 0.22
CA ASP A 77 -15.90 11.29 1.28
C ASP A 77 -14.77 10.82 2.21
N VAL A 78 -13.72 11.62 2.36
CA VAL A 78 -12.61 11.41 3.28
C VAL A 78 -12.59 12.55 4.29
N ARG A 79 -12.69 12.23 5.57
CA ARG A 79 -12.76 13.22 6.65
C ARG A 79 -11.64 13.00 7.64
N LEU A 80 -10.89 14.06 7.93
CA LEU A 80 -10.00 14.10 9.08
C LEU A 80 -10.86 14.23 10.35
N VAL A 81 -10.83 13.20 11.19
CA VAL A 81 -11.65 13.14 12.41
C VAL A 81 -10.84 13.39 13.68
N GLU A 82 -9.52 13.20 13.64
CA GLU A 82 -8.64 13.41 14.79
C GLU A 82 -7.21 13.81 14.36
N LYS A 83 -6.58 14.70 15.15
CA LYS A 83 -5.14 15.00 15.11
C LYS A 83 -4.56 14.74 16.48
N ILE A 84 -3.75 13.69 16.60
CA ILE A 84 -3.12 13.27 17.84
C ILE A 84 -1.71 13.85 17.88
N ASP A 85 -1.49 14.84 18.75
CA ASP A 85 -0.15 15.38 18.97
C ASP A 85 0.77 14.29 19.57
N LYS A 86 1.94 14.10 18.95
CA LYS A 86 2.99 13.18 19.39
C LYS A 86 4.18 13.93 20.02
N GLY A 87 4.04 15.23 20.24
CA GLY A 87 5.04 16.10 20.84
C GLY A 87 6.02 16.66 19.82
N LYS A 88 7.06 17.30 20.36
CA LYS A 88 8.11 17.95 19.57
C LYS A 88 8.91 16.92 18.78
N CYS A 89 9.27 17.31 17.56
CA CYS A 89 10.17 16.51 16.75
C CYS A 89 11.56 16.47 17.38
N PRO A 90 12.25 15.30 17.31
CA PRO A 90 13.59 15.17 17.84
C PRO A 90 14.53 16.02 16.99
N VAL A 91 15.24 16.96 17.62
CA VAL A 91 16.24 17.79 16.96
C VAL A 91 17.41 16.89 16.53
N TYR A 92 17.57 16.70 15.24
CA TYR A 92 18.63 15.91 14.65
C TYR A 92 19.91 16.75 14.63
N PRO A 93 21.05 16.22 15.11
CA PRO A 93 22.30 16.97 15.23
C PRO A 93 23.00 17.26 13.90
N MET A 94 22.43 16.88 12.74
CA MET A 94 22.99 17.16 11.40
C MET A 94 22.08 18.08 10.56
N PRO A 95 22.63 18.83 9.58
CA PRO A 95 21.89 19.78 8.73
C PRO A 95 20.76 19.20 7.88
N GLN A 96 20.62 17.87 7.85
CA GLN A 96 19.63 17.15 7.04
C GLN A 96 18.20 17.30 7.60
N GLY A 97 18.05 17.87 8.79
CA GLY A 97 16.77 18.27 9.37
C GLY A 97 15.95 17.08 9.88
N ASP A 98 15.14 17.34 10.89
CA ASP A 98 14.27 16.34 11.50
C ASP A 98 13.30 15.79 10.45
N GLU A 99 13.12 14.46 10.39
CA GLU A 99 11.98 13.83 9.71
C GLU A 99 10.69 14.13 10.50
N CYS A 100 10.29 15.39 10.52
CA CYS A 100 9.14 15.92 11.25
C CYS A 100 7.93 15.99 10.33
N GLN A 101 7.47 14.82 9.87
CA GLN A 101 6.30 14.71 9.03
C GLN A 101 5.14 14.10 9.82
N SER A 102 4.06 14.86 9.93
CA SER A 102 2.78 14.38 10.42
C SER A 102 2.09 13.62 9.29
N ARG A 103 1.44 12.50 9.61
CA ARG A 103 0.82 11.66 8.58
C ARG A 103 -0.44 10.95 9.06
N GLY A 104 -1.29 10.60 8.10
CA GLY A 104 -2.39 9.65 8.28
C GLY A 104 -2.75 8.99 6.95
N ASP A 105 -3.15 7.73 7.03
CA ASP A 105 -3.36 6.89 5.86
C ASP A 105 -4.81 6.44 5.77
N ILE A 106 -5.33 6.34 4.54
CA ILE A 106 -6.53 5.56 4.22
C ILE A 106 -6.19 4.51 3.15
N TYR A 107 -7.00 3.46 3.12
CA TYR A 107 -6.82 2.32 2.24
C TYR A 107 -8.13 2.05 1.51
N ILE A 108 -8.23 2.46 0.24
CA ILE A 108 -9.44 2.22 -0.56
C ILE A 108 -9.24 0.93 -1.34
N ARG A 109 -10.01 -0.12 -1.03
CA ARG A 109 -9.85 -1.42 -1.70
C ARG A 109 -10.26 -1.30 -3.15
N GLU A 110 -9.55 -2.03 -4.01
CA GLU A 110 -9.80 -1.97 -5.44
C GLU A 110 -11.22 -2.46 -5.81
N ASN A 111 -11.80 -3.37 -5.02
CA ASN A 111 -13.16 -3.87 -5.24
C ASN A 111 -14.27 -2.90 -4.78
N GLU A 112 -13.93 -1.80 -4.11
CA GLU A 112 -14.87 -0.72 -3.76
C GLU A 112 -14.99 0.31 -4.91
N LEU A 113 -14.10 0.22 -5.92
CA LEU A 113 -14.04 1.14 -7.04
C LEU A 113 -14.39 0.43 -8.36
N SER A 114 -15.49 0.85 -8.97
CA SER A 114 -15.79 0.55 -10.37
C SER A 114 -15.07 1.52 -11.29
N LYS A 115 -14.93 1.19 -12.57
CA LYS A 115 -14.45 2.16 -13.56
C LYS A 115 -15.40 3.35 -13.65
N GLY A 116 -14.84 4.56 -13.80
CA GLY A 116 -15.62 5.78 -13.88
C GLY A 116 -14.92 6.96 -13.24
N THR A 117 -15.66 8.05 -13.06
CA THR A 117 -15.17 9.25 -12.38
C THR A 117 -15.91 9.41 -11.06
N TYR A 118 -15.13 9.45 -9.99
CA TYR A 118 -15.60 9.70 -8.63
C TYR A 118 -15.33 11.15 -8.25
N GLN A 119 -16.27 11.75 -7.54
CA GLN A 119 -16.04 12.96 -6.79
C GLN A 119 -15.31 12.60 -5.49
N PHE A 120 -14.06 13.02 -5.35
CA PHE A 120 -13.25 12.82 -4.16
C PHE A 120 -13.28 14.07 -3.28
N ARG A 121 -13.87 13.97 -2.09
CA ARG A 121 -14.03 15.09 -1.16
C ARG A 121 -13.15 14.86 0.06
N LEU A 122 -12.20 15.76 0.27
CA LEU A 122 -11.37 15.79 1.48
C LEU A 122 -11.89 16.90 2.40
N GLN A 123 -12.37 16.50 3.58
CA GLN A 123 -12.83 17.41 4.62
C GLN A 123 -11.81 17.50 5.78
N THR A 124 -11.37 18.72 6.09
CA THR A 124 -10.49 19.03 7.21
C THR A 124 -11.04 20.23 7.98
N GLY A 125 -11.66 19.99 9.14
CA GLY A 125 -12.45 21.02 9.83
C GLY A 125 -13.59 21.51 8.94
N ASP A 126 -13.65 22.83 8.73
CA ASP A 126 -14.64 23.49 7.88
C ASP A 126 -14.25 23.53 6.40
N ASN A 127 -12.99 23.19 6.08
CA ASN A 127 -12.51 23.19 4.70
C ASN A 127 -12.88 21.89 4.00
N VAL A 128 -13.46 22.01 2.81
CA VAL A 128 -13.76 20.88 1.91
C VAL A 128 -13.10 21.12 0.57
N VAL A 129 -12.24 20.20 0.15
CA VAL A 129 -11.64 20.20 -1.18
C VAL A 129 -12.26 19.08 -2.00
N THR A 130 -12.82 19.44 -3.15
CA THR A 130 -13.42 18.48 -4.10
C THR A 130 -12.49 18.30 -5.29
N SER A 131 -12.15 17.05 -5.59
CA SER A 131 -11.27 16.60 -6.69
C SER A 131 -11.98 15.54 -7.52
N ASP A 132 -11.48 15.26 -8.72
CA ASP A 132 -11.97 14.13 -9.54
C ASP A 132 -10.98 12.97 -9.46
N LEU A 133 -11.43 11.81 -8.98
CA LEU A 133 -10.69 10.55 -9.07
C LEU A 133 -11.22 9.74 -10.26
N ILE A 134 -10.41 9.57 -11.29
CA ILE A 134 -10.75 8.81 -12.49
C ILE A 134 -10.16 7.41 -12.37
N VAL A 135 -11.03 6.40 -12.33
CA VAL A 135 -10.69 4.98 -12.25
C VAL A 135 -10.70 4.40 -13.66
N GLY A 136 -9.52 4.20 -14.23
CA GLY A 136 -9.30 3.60 -15.53
C GLY A 136 -9.19 2.07 -15.48
N GLN A 137 -8.77 1.48 -16.60
CA GLN A 137 -8.54 0.03 -16.70
C GLN A 137 -7.32 -0.43 -15.90
N ASN A 138 -6.20 0.30 -16.00
CA ASN A 138 -4.91 -0.06 -15.41
C ASN A 138 -4.27 1.12 -14.63
N GLN A 139 -4.98 2.24 -14.51
CA GLN A 139 -4.46 3.45 -13.89
C GLN A 139 -5.56 4.20 -13.16
N TYR A 140 -5.14 5.02 -12.22
CA TYR A 140 -5.94 5.97 -11.48
C TYR A 140 -5.37 7.36 -11.71
N GLU A 141 -6.23 8.34 -11.90
CA GLU A 141 -5.84 9.74 -12.01
C GLU A 141 -6.59 10.55 -10.95
N LEU A 142 -5.88 11.38 -10.19
CA LEU A 142 -6.49 12.30 -9.22
C LEU A 142 -6.25 13.74 -9.64
N LYS A 143 -7.31 14.40 -10.09
CA LYS A 143 -7.31 15.80 -10.50
C LYS A 143 -7.70 16.68 -9.31
N VAL A 144 -6.69 17.18 -8.62
CA VAL A 144 -6.87 18.13 -7.52
C VAL A 144 -6.88 19.55 -8.10
N PRO A 145 -7.95 20.35 -7.90
CA PRO A 145 -7.95 21.75 -8.31
C PRO A 145 -6.89 22.53 -7.52
N VAL A 146 -6.43 23.66 -8.05
CA VAL A 146 -5.49 24.53 -7.33
C VAL A 146 -6.12 24.94 -6.00
N ASN A 147 -5.52 24.53 -4.88
CA ASN A 147 -6.04 24.75 -3.55
C ASN A 147 -4.88 24.99 -2.56
N PRO A 148 -4.95 26.02 -1.69
CA PRO A 148 -3.88 26.30 -0.73
C PRO A 148 -3.78 25.28 0.41
N TYR A 149 -4.83 24.48 0.62
CA TYR A 149 -4.94 23.53 1.73
C TYR A 149 -4.82 22.07 1.29
N PHE A 150 -4.77 21.78 -0.01
CA PHE A 150 -4.60 20.41 -0.50
C PHE A 150 -3.80 20.36 -1.79
N THR A 151 -2.71 19.60 -1.78
CA THR A 151 -1.87 19.37 -2.95
C THR A 151 -1.67 17.88 -3.22
N ASN A 152 -1.47 17.54 -4.49
CA ASN A 152 -1.09 16.20 -4.93
C ASN A 152 0.02 16.33 -5.98
N SER A 153 1.19 15.75 -5.72
CA SER A 153 2.32 15.77 -6.66
C SER A 153 2.34 14.59 -7.62
N ILE A 154 1.47 13.59 -7.41
CA ILE A 154 1.41 12.37 -8.20
C ILE A 154 0.04 12.33 -8.90
N PRO A 155 -0.10 12.87 -10.11
CA PRO A 155 -1.41 12.90 -10.77
C PRO A 155 -1.89 11.52 -11.20
N PHE A 156 -0.97 10.59 -11.50
CA PHE A 156 -1.27 9.26 -12.01
C PHE A 156 -0.63 8.15 -11.17
N VAL A 157 -1.40 7.09 -10.95
CA VAL A 157 -0.94 5.86 -10.29
C VAL A 157 -1.33 4.68 -11.17
N TYR A 158 -0.38 3.79 -11.44
CA TYR A 158 -0.63 2.56 -12.19
C TYR A 158 -0.93 1.40 -11.25
N ALA A 159 -2.01 0.67 -11.54
CA ALA A 159 -2.37 -0.52 -10.80
C ALA A 159 -1.37 -1.65 -11.10
N ILE A 160 -0.88 -2.34 -10.07
CA ILE A 160 -0.06 -3.54 -10.27
C ILE A 160 -0.91 -4.55 -11.06
N PRO A 161 -0.46 -5.19 -12.15
CA PRO A 161 -1.28 -6.15 -12.89
C PRO A 161 -1.78 -7.29 -11.99
N LYS A 162 -3.01 -7.77 -12.19
CA LYS A 162 -3.59 -8.90 -11.43
C LYS A 162 -2.99 -10.23 -11.87
N ASN A 163 -3.10 -11.23 -10.98
CA ASN A 163 -2.82 -12.63 -11.29
C ASN A 163 -1.42 -12.84 -11.90
N ILE A 164 -0.42 -12.13 -11.37
CA ILE A 164 0.97 -12.36 -11.73
C ILE A 164 1.76 -12.88 -10.53
N VAL A 165 2.71 -13.76 -10.82
CA VAL A 165 3.77 -14.18 -9.91
C VAL A 165 5.07 -13.60 -10.44
N TYR A 166 5.77 -12.85 -9.60
CA TYR A 166 6.98 -12.14 -10.02
C TYR A 166 8.06 -12.17 -8.95
N GLY A 167 9.30 -11.93 -9.36
CA GLY A 167 10.44 -11.89 -8.46
C GLY A 167 11.69 -12.43 -9.12
N SER A 168 12.54 -13.11 -8.37
CA SER A 168 13.82 -13.61 -8.90
C SER A 168 14.29 -14.90 -8.22
N ILE A 169 15.10 -15.65 -8.96
CA ILE A 169 15.95 -16.72 -8.45
C ILE A 169 17.39 -16.21 -8.50
N ARG A 170 18.13 -16.35 -7.40
CA ARG A 170 19.54 -15.96 -7.27
C ARG A 170 20.38 -17.20 -6.99
N TYR A 171 21.63 -17.20 -7.45
CA TYR A 171 22.60 -18.25 -7.13
C TYR A 171 24.03 -17.74 -7.32
N TYR A 172 24.99 -18.43 -6.71
CA TYR A 172 26.42 -18.26 -7.00
C TYR A 172 26.92 -19.50 -7.74
N GLY A 173 27.95 -19.40 -8.57
CA GLY A 173 28.42 -20.54 -9.37
C GLY A 173 27.56 -20.77 -10.59
N LYS A 174 28.13 -20.62 -11.79
CA LYS A 174 27.41 -20.86 -13.05
C LYS A 174 26.85 -22.28 -13.13
N GLU A 175 27.49 -23.26 -12.51
CA GLU A 175 27.03 -24.63 -12.40
C GLU A 175 25.66 -24.75 -11.73
N ASN A 176 25.29 -23.83 -10.84
CA ASN A 176 24.00 -23.85 -10.14
C ASN A 176 22.84 -23.31 -11.01
N GLU A 177 23.11 -22.80 -12.23
CA GLU A 177 22.07 -22.40 -13.18
C GLU A 177 21.14 -23.57 -13.53
N LEU A 178 21.63 -24.81 -13.50
CA LEU A 178 20.81 -26.00 -13.77
C LEU A 178 19.67 -26.16 -12.74
N PHE A 179 19.90 -25.79 -11.48
CA PHE A 179 18.86 -25.86 -10.45
C PHE A 179 17.80 -24.78 -10.68
N ALA A 180 18.21 -23.58 -11.08
CA ALA A 180 17.29 -22.50 -11.41
C ALA A 180 16.41 -22.87 -12.62
N LYS A 181 16.99 -23.47 -13.66
CA LYS A 181 16.25 -23.97 -14.84
C LYS A 181 15.24 -25.05 -14.46
N ALA A 182 15.64 -26.03 -13.64
CA ALA A 182 14.74 -27.09 -13.19
C ALA A 182 13.54 -26.53 -12.40
N LEU A 183 13.75 -25.52 -11.55
CA LEU A 183 12.67 -24.82 -10.85
C LEU A 183 11.73 -24.11 -11.83
N ILE A 184 12.28 -23.36 -12.79
CA ILE A 184 11.49 -22.64 -13.81
C ILE A 184 10.64 -23.62 -14.64
N ASP A 185 11.21 -24.75 -15.02
CA ASP A 185 10.51 -25.79 -15.79
C ASP A 185 9.34 -26.39 -15.00
N ASP A 186 9.55 -26.72 -13.72
CA ASP A 186 8.48 -27.25 -12.88
C ASP A 186 7.37 -26.23 -12.61
N LEU A 187 7.72 -24.96 -12.36
CA LEU A 187 6.73 -23.87 -12.28
C LEU A 187 5.89 -23.80 -13.56
N THR A 188 6.55 -23.82 -14.72
CA THR A 188 5.86 -23.75 -16.03
C THR A 188 4.95 -24.97 -16.26
N LYS A 189 5.40 -26.17 -15.92
CA LYS A 189 4.59 -27.41 -16.02
C LYS A 189 3.36 -27.37 -15.13
N THR A 190 3.40 -26.67 -14.00
CA THR A 190 2.23 -26.49 -13.14
C THR A 190 1.21 -25.49 -13.66
N GLY A 191 1.50 -24.83 -14.77
CA GLY A 191 0.57 -23.96 -15.50
C GLY A 191 0.87 -22.47 -15.37
N LEU A 192 1.96 -22.08 -14.69
CA LEU A 192 2.46 -20.72 -14.74
C LEU A 192 2.92 -20.42 -16.18
N LYS A 193 2.42 -19.34 -16.76
CA LYS A 193 2.75 -18.96 -18.15
C LYS A 193 3.55 -17.66 -18.14
N PRO A 194 4.59 -17.50 -18.97
CA PRO A 194 5.29 -16.23 -19.11
C PRO A 194 4.30 -15.07 -19.31
N ALA A 195 4.50 -13.98 -18.58
CA ALA A 195 3.66 -12.80 -18.69
C ALA A 195 4.45 -11.59 -19.20
N THR A 196 3.73 -10.65 -19.78
CA THR A 196 4.20 -9.31 -20.10
C THR A 196 3.34 -8.30 -19.35
N VAL A 197 3.94 -7.18 -18.96
CA VAL A 197 3.24 -6.08 -18.31
C VAL A 197 3.52 -4.78 -19.06
N PRO A 198 2.57 -3.83 -19.11
CA PRO A 198 2.83 -2.52 -19.66
C PRO A 198 3.98 -1.83 -18.92
N LEU A 199 4.86 -1.15 -19.67
CA LEU A 199 6.02 -0.45 -19.10
C LEU A 199 5.56 0.78 -18.32
N HIS A 200 5.43 0.62 -17.00
CA HIS A 200 5.03 1.67 -16.07
C HIS A 200 5.91 1.63 -14.80
N PRO A 201 6.00 2.75 -14.06
CA PRO A 201 6.77 2.81 -12.82
C PRO A 201 6.00 2.17 -11.65
N TYR A 202 5.70 0.87 -11.74
CA TYR A 202 5.07 0.15 -10.63
C TYR A 202 6.00 0.14 -9.42
N ARG A 203 5.47 0.45 -8.24
CA ARG A 203 6.27 0.50 -7.01
C ARG A 203 6.90 -0.84 -6.65
N HIS A 204 6.15 -1.93 -6.81
CA HIS A 204 6.56 -3.28 -6.37
C HIS A 204 7.12 -4.13 -7.52
N LEU A 205 7.03 -3.67 -8.76
CA LEU A 205 7.53 -4.37 -9.95
C LEU A 205 8.43 -3.42 -10.75
N PRO A 206 9.68 -3.20 -10.30
CA PRO A 206 10.60 -2.27 -10.96
C PRO A 206 10.90 -2.73 -12.40
N GLU A 207 11.25 -1.79 -13.27
CA GLU A 207 11.41 -1.99 -14.72
C GLU A 207 12.32 -3.19 -15.07
N ASN A 208 13.44 -3.34 -14.36
CA ASN A 208 14.36 -4.46 -14.56
C ASN A 208 13.73 -5.83 -14.25
N SER A 209 12.67 -5.88 -13.45
CA SER A 209 11.90 -7.08 -13.10
C SER A 209 10.69 -7.32 -13.99
N GLN A 210 10.43 -6.47 -14.99
CA GLN A 210 9.28 -6.58 -15.90
C GLN A 210 9.52 -7.51 -17.10
N THR A 211 10.73 -8.05 -17.24
CA THR A 211 11.10 -8.96 -18.33
C THR A 211 11.34 -10.36 -17.80
N HIS A 212 10.50 -11.31 -18.22
CA HIS A 212 10.63 -12.72 -17.86
C HIS A 212 11.98 -13.28 -18.34
N LEU A 213 12.68 -13.99 -17.46
CA LEU A 213 14.00 -14.58 -17.66
C LEU A 213 15.12 -13.58 -17.98
N ALA A 214 14.91 -12.29 -17.70
CA ALA A 214 16.01 -11.33 -17.71
C ALA A 214 17.07 -11.78 -16.70
N LYS A 215 18.32 -11.84 -17.17
CA LYS A 215 19.46 -12.28 -16.37
C LYS A 215 20.29 -11.09 -15.96
N SER A 216 20.79 -11.10 -14.72
CA SER A 216 21.82 -10.18 -14.26
C SER A 216 22.97 -10.94 -13.61
N PHE A 217 24.14 -10.31 -13.61
CA PHE A 217 25.39 -10.83 -13.06
C PHE A 217 26.05 -9.76 -12.19
N TRP A 218 26.66 -10.20 -11.09
CA TRP A 218 27.56 -9.37 -10.29
C TRP A 218 28.77 -10.18 -9.83
N GLU A 219 29.92 -9.51 -9.77
CA GLU A 219 31.17 -10.12 -9.33
C GLU A 219 31.10 -10.59 -7.86
N PRO A 220 31.85 -11.64 -7.47
CA PRO A 220 32.74 -12.43 -8.34
C PRO A 220 32.03 -13.51 -9.17
N ASP A 221 30.82 -13.92 -8.79
CA ASP A 221 30.17 -15.11 -9.39
C ASP A 221 28.67 -15.19 -9.09
N GLY A 222 28.01 -14.05 -8.93
CA GLY A 222 26.61 -13.94 -8.56
C GLY A 222 25.70 -13.78 -9.76
N TYR A 223 24.59 -14.53 -9.77
CA TYR A 223 23.61 -14.53 -10.85
C TYR A 223 22.20 -14.34 -10.32
N SER A 224 21.36 -13.68 -11.11
CA SER A 224 19.91 -13.60 -10.89
C SER A 224 19.15 -13.83 -12.18
N ILE A 225 18.01 -14.52 -12.09
CA ILE A 225 17.04 -14.72 -13.16
C ILE A 225 15.70 -14.16 -12.68
N ASN A 226 15.20 -13.15 -13.38
CA ASN A 226 13.92 -12.55 -13.08
C ASN A 226 12.78 -13.44 -13.59
N LEU A 227 11.75 -13.59 -12.77
CA LEU A 227 10.56 -14.37 -13.08
C LEU A 227 9.36 -13.43 -13.16
N LEU A 228 8.51 -13.65 -14.16
CA LEU A 228 7.27 -12.92 -14.38
C LEU A 228 6.31 -13.86 -15.10
N PHE A 229 5.36 -14.38 -14.35
CA PHE A 229 4.38 -15.34 -14.82
C PHE A 229 2.97 -14.80 -14.60
N SER A 230 2.03 -15.21 -15.45
CA SER A 230 0.59 -15.16 -15.16
C SER A 230 0.19 -16.44 -14.45
N TRP A 231 -0.65 -16.30 -13.42
CA TRP A 231 -1.07 -17.38 -12.55
C TRP A 231 -2.39 -17.07 -11.85
N ASP A 232 -3.41 -17.86 -12.16
CA ASP A 232 -4.72 -17.81 -11.50
C ASP A 232 -4.89 -18.90 -10.42
N GLY A 233 -3.89 -19.76 -10.24
CA GLY A 233 -3.92 -20.86 -9.28
C GLY A 233 -3.49 -20.44 -7.87
N SER A 234 -3.35 -21.44 -6.99
CA SER A 234 -2.94 -21.20 -5.60
C SER A 234 -1.45 -20.82 -5.51
N PHE A 235 -1.12 -19.75 -4.80
CA PHE A 235 0.27 -19.39 -4.53
C PHE A 235 0.95 -20.37 -3.56
N LYS A 236 0.17 -21.14 -2.78
CA LYS A 236 0.68 -22.26 -1.97
C LYS A 236 1.37 -23.33 -2.84
N GLN A 237 0.81 -23.64 -4.00
CA GLN A 237 1.43 -24.60 -4.93
C GLN A 237 2.79 -24.10 -5.43
N VAL A 238 2.89 -22.81 -5.75
CA VAL A 238 4.16 -22.16 -6.10
C VAL A 238 5.17 -22.27 -4.95
N SER A 239 4.73 -22.01 -3.72
CA SER A 239 5.54 -22.15 -2.51
C SER A 239 6.08 -23.57 -2.31
N GLU A 240 5.22 -24.59 -2.47
CA GLU A 240 5.61 -26.01 -2.33
C GLU A 240 6.67 -26.43 -3.36
N ILE A 241 6.51 -26.00 -4.62
CA ILE A 241 7.50 -26.23 -5.68
C ILE A 241 8.82 -25.53 -5.33
N CYS A 242 8.77 -24.26 -4.94
CA CYS A 242 9.96 -23.50 -4.56
C CYS A 242 10.70 -24.14 -3.38
N LYS A 243 9.96 -24.59 -2.36
CA LYS A 243 10.55 -25.27 -1.19
C LYS A 243 11.25 -26.55 -1.59
N LYS A 244 10.62 -27.37 -2.43
CA LYS A 244 11.21 -28.62 -2.95
C LYS A 244 12.54 -28.33 -3.66
N HIS A 245 12.57 -27.37 -4.58
CA HIS A 245 13.78 -27.03 -5.34
C HIS A 245 14.87 -26.37 -4.49
N PHE A 246 14.47 -25.54 -3.52
CA PHE A 246 15.38 -24.99 -2.52
C PHE A 246 16.13 -26.10 -1.78
N GLU A 247 15.42 -27.08 -1.23
CA GLU A 247 16.04 -28.20 -0.52
C GLU A 247 16.82 -29.14 -1.45
N GLN A 248 16.31 -29.44 -2.64
CA GLN A 248 16.99 -30.30 -3.62
C GLN A 248 18.30 -29.71 -4.13
N SER A 249 18.36 -28.39 -4.28
CA SER A 249 19.59 -27.66 -4.60
C SER A 249 20.58 -27.63 -3.43
N LYS A 250 20.26 -28.21 -2.26
CA LYS A 250 21.01 -28.05 -1.01
C LYS A 250 21.16 -26.57 -0.63
N LYS A 251 20.09 -25.80 -0.82
CA LYS A 251 20.00 -24.36 -0.51
C LYS A 251 20.93 -23.46 -1.33
N GLN A 252 21.37 -23.95 -2.50
CA GLN A 252 22.21 -23.19 -3.43
C GLN A 252 21.40 -22.12 -4.19
N LEU A 253 20.08 -22.22 -4.20
CA LEU A 253 19.19 -21.20 -4.75
C LEU A 253 18.73 -20.22 -3.66
N GLY A 254 18.88 -18.93 -3.93
CA GLY A 254 18.06 -17.89 -3.32
C GLY A 254 16.77 -17.72 -4.12
N ILE A 255 15.61 -17.67 -3.47
CA ILE A 255 14.31 -17.53 -4.15
C ILE A 255 13.57 -16.38 -3.49
N GLY A 256 13.06 -15.45 -4.29
CA GLY A 256 12.16 -14.39 -3.80
C GLY A 256 11.04 -14.20 -4.80
N LEU A 257 9.85 -14.70 -4.49
CA LEU A 257 8.66 -14.59 -5.34
C LEU A 257 7.48 -13.99 -4.58
N TYR A 258 6.67 -13.24 -5.31
CA TYR A 258 5.48 -12.56 -4.81
C TYR A 258 4.30 -12.79 -5.75
N ASN A 259 3.07 -12.82 -5.22
CA ASN A 259 1.87 -12.68 -6.05
C ASN A 259 1.34 -11.23 -6.02
N SER A 260 0.78 -10.75 -7.12
CA SER A 260 0.28 -9.36 -7.18
C SER A 260 -1.11 -9.14 -6.59
N ASN A 261 -1.79 -10.22 -6.17
CA ASN A 261 -3.15 -10.13 -5.62
C ASN A 261 -3.14 -9.87 -4.12
N PHE A 262 -2.21 -10.47 -3.40
CA PHE A 262 -2.15 -10.38 -1.95
C PHE A 262 -0.72 -10.10 -1.46
N MET A 263 0.27 -9.91 -2.35
CA MET A 263 1.67 -9.82 -1.95
C MET A 263 2.11 -10.97 -1.02
N GLU A 264 1.48 -12.13 -1.18
CA GLU A 264 1.96 -13.35 -0.57
C GLU A 264 3.38 -13.58 -1.06
N GLN A 265 4.24 -14.02 -0.16
CA GLN A 265 5.68 -14.06 -0.38
C GLN A 265 6.22 -15.45 -0.16
N VAL A 266 7.14 -15.86 -1.04
CA VAL A 266 8.01 -17.01 -0.87
C VAL A 266 9.45 -16.52 -0.80
N THR A 267 10.18 -16.93 0.22
CA THR A 267 11.59 -16.56 0.40
C THR A 267 12.42 -17.77 0.76
N GLY A 268 13.35 -18.14 -0.10
CA GLY A 268 14.46 -19.03 0.20
C GLY A 268 15.72 -18.20 0.33
N GLU A 269 16.22 -18.05 1.55
CA GLU A 269 17.53 -17.43 1.77
C GLU A 269 18.60 -18.42 1.31
N GLN A 270 19.45 -18.03 0.37
CA GLN A 270 20.53 -18.90 -0.07
C GLN A 270 21.41 -19.29 1.13
N TYR A 271 21.65 -20.59 1.30
CA TYR A 271 22.29 -21.21 2.48
C TYR A 271 21.55 -21.04 3.82
N GLY A 272 20.36 -20.44 3.82
CA GLY A 272 19.60 -20.09 5.01
C GLY A 272 18.31 -20.88 5.16
N THR A 273 17.24 -20.16 5.46
CA THR A 273 15.91 -20.73 5.72
C THR A 273 14.97 -20.53 4.54
N PHE A 274 13.97 -21.39 4.45
CA PHE A 274 12.83 -21.19 3.57
C PHE A 274 11.62 -20.76 4.39
N SER A 275 11.01 -19.64 4.01
CA SER A 275 9.80 -19.09 4.61
C SER A 275 8.76 -18.76 3.55
N ALA A 276 7.50 -18.78 3.95
CA ALA A 276 6.40 -18.31 3.14
C ALA A 276 5.43 -17.52 4.01
N TYR A 277 4.98 -16.38 3.49
CA TYR A 277 3.95 -15.55 4.10
C TYR A 277 2.73 -15.59 3.17
N LEU A 278 1.77 -16.44 3.53
CA LEU A 278 0.60 -16.78 2.74
C LEU A 278 -0.67 -16.43 3.52
N ARG A 279 -1.78 -16.25 2.80
CA ARG A 279 -3.10 -16.06 3.41
C ARG A 279 -3.73 -17.37 3.89
#